data_AF-A0A8X7XAG5-F1
#
_entry.id   AF-A0A8X7XAG5-F1
#
_cell.length_a   1.000
_cell.length_b   1.000
_cell.length_c   1.000
_cell.angle_alpha   90.00
_cell.angle_beta   90.00
_cell.angle_gamma   90.00
#
_symmetry.space_group_name_H-M   'P 1'
#
loop_
_entity.id
_entity.type
_entity.pdbx_description
1 polymer ?
#
loop_
_entity_poly.entity_id
_entity_poly.type
_entity_poly.pdbx_seq_one_letter_code
_entity_poly.pdbx_strand_id
1 'polypeptide(L)' 'MVNMELTASYTCLSMAHYFRCDNVALQKFLKKQSNEGNKHAEELMKYQRKRGKHISFQDIKKPEKDE' A
#
# COMPACT_ATOMS: atom_id res chain seq x y z
N MET A 1 7.55 -1.50 9.43
CA MET A 1 6.15 -1.04 9.55
C MET A 1 5.75 -0.15 8.39
N VAL A 2 6.30 1.07 8.22
CA VAL A 2 5.94 1.94 7.08
C VAL A 2 6.11 1.25 5.72
N ASN A 3 7.28 0.62 5.49
CA ASN A 3 7.50 -0.14 4.25
C ASN A 3 6.54 -1.32 4.07
N MET A 4 6.09 -1.97 5.14
CA MET A 4 5.16 -3.10 5.03
C MET A 4 3.78 -2.61 4.58
N GLU A 5 3.30 -1.51 5.15
CA GLU A 5 2.04 -0.86 4.73
C GLU A 5 2.09 -0.41 3.26
N LEU A 6 3.22 0.18 2.84
CA LEU A 6 3.40 0.61 1.45
C LEU A 6 3.49 -0.59 0.47
N THR A 7 4.18 -1.67 0.83
CA THR A 7 4.20 -2.90 0.02
C THR A 7 2.82 -3.55 -0.08
N ALA A 8 2.07 -3.61 1.02
CA ALA A 8 0.71 -4.15 1.03
C ALA A 8 -0.24 -3.29 0.18
N SER A 9 -0.12 -1.97 0.28
CA SER A 9 -0.87 -1.02 -0.55
C SER A 9 -0.56 -1.21 -2.04
N TYR A 10 0.71 -1.30 -2.40
CA TYR A 10 1.13 -1.49 -3.80
C TYR A 10 0.64 -2.84 -4.35
N THR A 11 0.71 -3.91 -3.56
CA THR A 11 0.18 -5.23 -3.94
C THR A 11 -1.34 -5.17 -4.14
N CYS A 12 -2.09 -4.52 -3.25
CA CYS A 12 -3.54 -4.33 -3.41
C CYS A 12 -3.88 -3.53 -4.67
N LEU A 13 -3.09 -2.51 -4.98
CA LEU A 13 -3.27 -1.71 -6.18
C LEU A 13 -3.01 -2.54 -7.45
N SER A 14 -1.90 -3.28 -7.51
CA SER A 14 -1.58 -4.21 -8.60
C SER A 14 -2.71 -5.22 -8.82
N MET A 15 -3.20 -5.87 -7.75
CA MET A 15 -4.35 -6.78 -7.85
C MET A 15 -5.62 -6.06 -8.35
N ALA A 16 -5.86 -4.82 -7.93
CA ALA A 16 -7.00 -4.05 -8.42
C ALA A 16 -6.86 -3.67 -9.92
N HIS A 17 -5.65 -3.59 -10.44
CA HIS A 17 -5.39 -3.40 -11.87
C HIS A 17 -5.60 -4.71 -12.64
N TYR A 18 -5.16 -5.85 -12.10
CA TYR A 18 -5.40 -7.16 -12.68
C TYR A 18 -6.91 -7.48 -12.82
N PHE A 19 -7.70 -7.25 -11.77
CA PHE A 19 -9.14 -7.53 -11.77
C PHE A 19 -10.01 -6.44 -12.42
N ARG A 20 -9.44 -5.50 -13.19
CA ARG A 20 -10.18 -4.39 -13.82
C ARG A 20 -11.30 -4.85 -14.76
N CYS A 21 -11.19 -6.04 -15.36
CA CYS A 21 -12.11 -6.47 -16.42
C CYS A 21 -13.27 -7.35 -15.93
N ASP A 22 -13.06 -8.22 -14.94
CA ASP A 22 -14.05 -9.29 -14.65
C ASP A 22 -14.83 -9.12 -13.34
N ASN A 23 -14.37 -8.30 -12.38
CA ASN A 23 -15.03 -8.19 -11.07
C ASN A 23 -14.90 -6.79 -10.45
N VAL A 24 -15.79 -5.88 -10.86
CA VAL A 24 -15.84 -4.46 -10.44
C VAL A 24 -15.93 -4.29 -8.91
N ALA A 25 -16.59 -5.21 -8.21
CA ALA A 25 -16.71 -5.16 -6.75
C ALA A 25 -15.36 -5.42 -6.07
N LEU A 26 -14.65 -6.46 -6.51
CA LEU A 26 -13.32 -6.80 -5.99
C LEU A 26 -12.30 -5.71 -6.32
N GLN A 27 -12.37 -5.14 -7.53
CA GLN A 27 -11.52 -4.02 -7.93
C GLN A 27 -11.68 -2.80 -7.02
N LYS A 28 -12.93 -2.42 -6.71
CA LYS A 28 -13.22 -1.29 -5.81
C LYS A 28 -12.77 -1.57 -4.38
N PHE A 29 -12.98 -2.80 -3.89
CA PHE A 29 -12.52 -3.22 -2.56
C PHE A 29 -11.00 -3.12 -2.44
N LEU A 30 -10.26 -3.67 -3.40
CA LEU A 30 -8.80 -3.65 -3.42
C LEU A 30 -8.22 -2.23 -3.53
N LYS A 31 -8.84 -1.36 -4.34
CA LYS A 31 -8.48 0.08 -4.37
C LYS A 31 -8.71 0.76 -3.02
N LYS A 32 -9.83 0.46 -2.35
CA LYS A 32 -10.11 1.00 -1.01
C LYS A 32 -9.06 0.52 -0.01
N GLN A 33 -8.67 -0.75 -0.06
CA GLN A 33 -7.62 -1.29 0.82
C GLN A 33 -6.25 -0.66 0.57
N SER A 34 -5.86 -0.43 -0.69
CA SER A 34 -4.63 0.31 -1.02
C SER A 34 -4.65 1.73 -0.44
N ASN A 35 -5.77 2.46 -0.62
CA ASN A 35 -5.90 3.81 -0.07
C ASN A 35 -5.81 3.83 1.47
N GLU A 36 -6.41 2.85 2.15
CA GLU A 36 -6.35 2.76 3.60
C GLU A 36 -4.94 2.41 4.10
N GLY A 37 -4.24 1.49 3.41
CA GLY A 37 -2.83 1.19 3.70
C GLY A 37 -1.90 2.39 3.53
N ASN A 38 -2.14 3.24 2.52
CA ASN A 38 -1.41 4.50 2.36
C ASN A 38 -1.65 5.47 3.50
N LYS A 39 -2.90 5.61 3.97
CA LYS A 39 -3.22 6.44 5.15
C LYS A 39 -2.52 5.92 6.41
N HIS A 40 -2.56 4.61 6.65
CA HIS A 40 -1.84 4.01 7.78
C HIS A 40 -0.33 4.28 7.70
N ALA A 41 0.27 4.16 6.52
CA ALA A 41 1.67 4.49 6.32
C ALA A 41 1.97 5.96 6.67
N GLU A 42 1.13 6.90 6.22
CA GLU A 42 1.26 8.32 6.56
C GLU A 42 1.13 8.60 8.06
N GLU A 43 0.14 8.01 8.72
CA GLU A 43 -0.05 8.18 10.16
C GLU A 43 1.13 7.62 10.96
N LEU A 44 1.65 6.46 10.57
CA LEU A 44 2.86 5.87 11.16
C LEU A 44 4.08 6.75 10.94
N MET A 45 4.24 7.35 9.75
CA MET A 45 5.33 8.30 9.49
C MET A 45 5.20 9.53 10.40
N LYS A 46 4.01 10.13 10.49
CA LYS A 46 3.75 11.29 11.37
C LYS A 46 4.04 10.93 12.83
N TYR A 47 3.65 9.73 13.27
CA TYR A 47 3.89 9.24 14.61
C TYR A 47 5.37 9.02 14.93
N GLN A 48 6.12 8.38 14.01
CA GLN A 48 7.56 8.18 14.18
C GLN A 48 8.31 9.51 14.22
N ARG A 49 7.95 10.46 13.34
CA ARG A 49 8.49 11.81 13.33
C ARG A 49 8.18 12.56 14.64
N LYS A 50 6.95 12.48 15.15
CA LYS A 50 6.55 13.09 16.43
C LYS A 50 7.35 12.53 17.62
N ARG A 51 7.77 11.26 17.54
CA ARG A 51 8.63 10.62 18.55
C ARG A 51 10.13 10.93 18.38
N GLY A 52 10.50 11.81 17.44
CA GLY A 52 11.88 12.15 17.15
C GLY A 52 12.68 11.01 16.50
N LYS A 53 12.00 9.96 15.99
CA LYS A 53 12.67 8.85 15.31
C LYS A 53 12.89 9.19 13.84
N HIS A 54 14.07 8.85 13.35
CA HIS A 54 14.38 8.94 11.92
C HIS A 54 13.68 7.81 11.16
N ILE A 55 13.01 8.16 10.06
CA ILE A 55 12.29 7.22 9.21
C ILE A 55 13.25 6.81 8.08
N SER A 56 13.57 5.53 8.00
CA SER A 56 14.33 4.97 6.88
C SER A 56 13.37 4.25 5.94
N PHE A 57 13.40 4.66 4.66
CA PHE A 57 12.68 3.99 3.59
C PHE A 57 13.62 2.97 2.93
N GLN A 58 13.08 1.80 2.61
CA GLN A 58 13.77 0.82 1.75
C GLN A 58 12.99 0.69 0.45
N ASP A 59 13.63 0.18 -0.58
CA ASP A 59 12.97 -0.04 -1.86
C ASP A 59 11.79 -1.00 -1.73
N ILE A 60 10.66 -0.58 -2.29
CA ILE A 60 9.47 -1.42 -2.42
C ILE A 60 9.59 -2.14 -3.75
N LYS A 61 9.80 -3.45 -3.68
CA LYS A 61 9.89 -4.29 -4.88
C LYS A 61 8.51 -4.42 -5.53
N LYS A 62 8.51 -4.54 -6.86
CA LYS A 62 7.30 -4.90 -7.61
C LYS A 62 6.71 -6.21 -7.11
N PRO A 63 5.38 -6.33 -7.00
CA PRO A 63 4.75 -7.60 -6.73
C PRO A 63 5.10 -8.59 -7.83
N GLU A 64 5.28 -9.86 -7.48
CA GLU A 64 5.71 -10.93 -8.40
C GLU A 64 4.76 -11.13 -9.61
N LYS A 65 3.52 -10.65 -9.49
CA LYS A 65 2.45 -10.81 -10.48
C LYS A 65 2.02 -9.51 -11.18
N ASP A 66 2.82 -8.45 -11.08
CA ASP A 66 2.67 -7.31 -12.01
C ASP A 66 3.24 -7.72 -13.37
N GLU A 67 2.36 -8.08 -14.31
CA GLU A 67 2.68 -8.30 -15.74
C GLU A 67 2.75 -6.98 -16.51
#